data_AF-A0A9D4W198-F1
#
_entry.id   AF-A0A9D4W198-F1
#
_cell.length_a   1.000
_cell.length_b   1.000
_cell.length_c   1.000
_cell.angle_alpha   90.00
_cell.angle_beta   90.00
_cell.angle_gamma   90.00
#
_symmetry.space_group_name_H-M   'P 1'
#
loop_
_entity.id
_entity.type
_entity.pdbx_description
1 polymer ?
#
loop_
_entity_poly.entity_id
_entity_poly.type
_entity_poly.pdbx_seq_one_letter_code
_entity_poly.pdbx_strand_id
1 'polypeptide(L)'
;EHRKTLMDHEHEQDDDGRKRTGNVWTATTHIITVVIGAGVLALAWAMAQLGWIVGIVSVLLFASISLFTYNLIADCYRFPDPINGKRNYTYMQAVKVYLGGTMHVICGIVLYSKLAGITVGYTITSSTSLAALGKSFCLRRKGKLADCTSSYNPYMIGFGTLQLFLSQIPNFHTLTWLSTIAACTSFGYVLIAIGLCLSVLISGKGAPTSIFGTKIGPELSASDKIWRSCSSLGNIALACNYAMVIYDIMDTL
;
A
#
# COMPACT_ATOMS: atom_id res chain seq x y z
N GLU A 1 -24.96 43.07 0.22
CA GLU A 1 -24.96 41.69 -0.30
C GLU A 1 -23.60 41.23 -0.79
N HIS A 2 -22.96 41.95 -1.72
CA HIS A 2 -21.67 41.53 -2.31
C HIS A 2 -20.51 41.33 -1.31
N ARG A 3 -20.45 42.15 -0.25
CA ARG A 3 -19.49 41.99 0.86
C ARG A 3 -19.78 40.78 1.75
N LYS A 4 -21.03 40.30 1.77
CA LYS A 4 -21.45 39.12 2.54
C LYS A 4 -21.06 37.84 1.81
N THR A 5 -21.26 37.80 0.49
CA THR A 5 -20.78 36.70 -0.37
C THR A 5 -19.26 36.61 -0.45
N LEU A 6 -18.52 37.73 -0.40
CA LEU A 6 -17.06 37.71 -0.27
C LEU A 6 -16.59 37.14 1.07
N MET A 7 -17.24 37.49 2.18
CA MET A 7 -16.91 36.92 3.50
C MET A 7 -17.34 35.45 3.63
N ASP A 8 -18.44 35.03 2.99
CA ASP A 8 -18.85 33.62 2.92
C ASP A 8 -17.88 32.80 2.03
N HIS A 9 -17.29 33.42 0.99
CA HIS A 9 -16.23 32.81 0.18
C HIS A 9 -14.88 32.72 0.92
N GLU A 10 -14.51 33.74 1.70
CA GLU A 10 -13.31 33.72 2.55
C GLU A 10 -13.44 32.72 3.71
N HIS A 11 -14.66 32.45 4.20
CA HIS A 11 -14.88 31.44 5.25
C HIS A 11 -14.85 29.98 4.74
N GLU A 12 -14.93 29.76 3.42
CA GLU A 12 -14.81 28.43 2.79
C GLU A 12 -13.43 28.15 2.16
N GLN A 13 -12.54 29.15 2.11
CA GLN A 13 -11.17 29.00 1.60
C GLN A 13 -10.19 28.85 2.77
N ASP A 14 -9.31 27.85 2.69
CA ASP A 14 -8.17 27.75 3.59
C ASP A 14 -7.22 28.94 3.44
N ASP A 15 -6.28 29.10 4.38
CA ASP A 15 -5.24 30.16 4.39
C ASP A 15 -4.44 30.29 3.07
N ASP A 16 -4.49 29.29 2.20
CA ASP A 16 -3.82 29.22 0.90
C ASP A 16 -4.77 29.39 -0.31
N GLY A 17 -6.04 29.71 -0.09
CA GLY A 17 -7.06 29.92 -1.11
C GLY A 17 -7.56 28.63 -1.78
N ARG A 18 -7.25 27.43 -1.26
CA ARG A 18 -7.80 26.17 -1.76
C ARG A 18 -9.03 25.77 -0.93
N LYS A 19 -10.05 25.23 -1.59
CA LYS A 19 -11.21 24.64 -0.91
C LYS A 19 -10.93 23.16 -0.64
N ARG A 20 -10.86 22.78 0.63
CA ARG A 20 -10.71 21.39 1.08
C ARG A 20 -12.00 20.92 1.72
N THR A 21 -12.44 19.72 1.38
CA THR A 21 -13.69 19.12 1.86
C THR A 21 -13.45 17.84 2.66
N GLY A 22 -12.19 17.46 2.84
CA GLY A 22 -11.81 16.31 3.64
C GLY A 22 -12.07 16.53 5.13
N ASN A 23 -12.34 15.45 5.84
CA ASN A 23 -12.46 15.42 7.29
C ASN A 23 -11.72 14.20 7.84
N VAL A 24 -11.67 14.06 9.16
CA VAL A 24 -10.98 12.93 9.82
C VAL A 24 -11.50 11.57 9.31
N TRP A 25 -12.78 11.46 8.95
CA TRP A 25 -13.36 10.25 8.40
C TRP A 25 -12.87 9.92 6.99
N THR A 26 -12.78 10.91 6.10
CA THR A 26 -12.24 10.69 4.75
C THR A 26 -10.76 10.35 4.81
N ALA A 27 -9.98 11.04 5.66
CA ALA A 27 -8.57 10.73 5.87
C ALA A 27 -8.36 9.32 6.44
N THR A 28 -9.14 8.95 7.46
CA THR A 28 -9.09 7.58 8.03
C THR A 28 -9.43 6.53 6.98
N THR A 29 -10.44 6.79 6.14
CA THR A 29 -10.85 5.88 5.06
C THR A 29 -9.74 5.73 4.01
N HIS A 30 -9.06 6.83 3.64
CA HIS A 30 -7.92 6.78 2.72
C HIS A 30 -6.74 6.00 3.32
N ILE A 31 -6.42 6.19 4.60
CA ILE A 31 -5.37 5.43 5.29
C ILE A 31 -5.71 3.94 5.29
N ILE A 32 -6.93 3.57 5.68
CA ILE A 32 -7.39 2.18 5.69
C ILE A 32 -7.30 1.57 4.28
N THR A 33 -7.73 2.30 3.25
CA THR A 33 -7.70 1.80 1.86
C THR A 33 -6.28 1.59 1.35
N VAL A 34 -5.34 2.46 1.73
CA VAL A 34 -3.91 2.31 1.40
C VAL A 34 -3.29 1.11 2.12
N VAL A 35 -3.65 0.90 3.39
CA VAL A 35 -3.11 -0.20 4.22
C VAL A 35 -3.68 -1.55 3.80
N ILE A 36 -4.98 -1.65 3.54
CA ILE A 36 -5.65 -2.86 3.04
C ILE A 36 -5.37 -3.02 1.52
N GLY A 37 -4.12 -2.80 1.09
CA GLY A 37 -3.66 -2.96 -0.28
C GLY A 37 -2.95 -4.30 -0.52
N ALA A 38 -2.09 -4.36 -1.54
CA ALA A 38 -1.35 -5.59 -1.85
C ALA A 38 -0.36 -6.03 -0.75
N GLY A 39 0.04 -5.13 0.15
CA GLY A 39 0.89 -5.49 1.29
C GLY A 39 0.29 -6.59 2.16
N VAL A 40 -1.04 -6.58 2.36
CA VAL A 40 -1.74 -7.58 3.18
C VAL A 40 -1.70 -8.98 2.58
N LEU A 41 -1.70 -9.09 1.25
CA LEU A 41 -1.65 -10.39 0.55
C LEU A 41 -0.34 -11.15 0.84
N ALA A 42 0.75 -10.43 1.04
CA ALA A 42 2.05 -11.01 1.38
C ALA A 42 2.22 -11.33 2.89
N LEU A 43 1.37 -10.77 3.76
CA LEU A 43 1.48 -10.96 5.21
C LEU A 43 1.26 -12.40 5.62
N ALA A 44 0.31 -13.11 5.03
CA ALA A 44 0.06 -14.51 5.37
C ALA A 44 1.30 -15.38 5.10
N TRP A 45 1.98 -15.15 3.97
CA TRP A 45 3.23 -15.83 3.66
C TRP A 45 4.36 -15.42 4.62
N ALA A 46 4.50 -14.12 4.92
CA ALA A 46 5.51 -13.62 5.84
C ALA A 46 5.34 -14.20 7.27
N MET A 47 4.11 -14.26 7.75
CA MET A 47 3.74 -14.89 9.02
C MET A 47 4.08 -16.39 9.03
N ALA A 48 3.86 -17.10 7.93
CA ALA A 48 4.23 -18.51 7.82
C ALA A 48 5.75 -18.73 7.86
N GLN A 49 6.55 -17.82 7.29
CA GLN A 49 8.01 -17.93 7.31
C GLN A 49 8.61 -17.60 8.69
N LEU A 50 8.13 -16.53 9.35
CA LEU A 50 8.66 -16.06 10.63
C LEU A 50 8.10 -16.82 11.84
N GLY A 51 6.88 -17.34 11.71
CA GLY A 51 6.13 -17.92 12.82
C GLY A 51 5.30 -16.88 13.56
N TRP A 52 4.46 -17.38 14.46
CA TRP A 52 3.42 -16.58 15.10
C TRP A 52 4.00 -15.48 16.00
N ILE A 53 4.97 -15.80 16.87
CA ILE A 53 5.54 -14.83 17.81
C ILE A 53 6.34 -13.77 17.06
N VAL A 54 7.35 -14.18 16.28
CA VAL A 54 8.23 -13.26 15.57
C VAL A 54 7.45 -12.44 14.55
N GLY A 55 6.48 -13.06 13.87
CA GLY A 55 5.60 -12.37 12.93
C GLY A 55 4.76 -11.28 13.59
N ILE A 56 4.05 -11.58 14.69
CA ILE A 56 3.23 -10.58 15.41
C ILE A 56 4.11 -9.46 15.95
N VAL A 57 5.23 -9.79 16.60
CA VAL A 57 6.16 -8.78 17.14
C VAL A 57 6.67 -7.88 16.01
N SER A 58 7.02 -8.45 14.85
CA SER A 58 7.47 -7.68 13.69
C SER A 58 6.38 -6.74 13.17
N VAL A 59 5.13 -7.22 13.02
CA VAL A 59 4.01 -6.39 12.57
C VAL A 59 3.78 -5.22 13.53
N LEU A 60 3.76 -5.47 14.85
CA LEU A 60 3.58 -4.42 15.85
C LEU A 60 4.74 -3.41 15.87
N LEU A 61 5.97 -3.90 15.72
CA LEU A 61 7.17 -3.05 15.65
C LEU A 61 7.10 -2.13 14.42
N PHE A 62 6.90 -2.68 13.23
CA PHE A 62 6.81 -1.90 11.99
C PHE A 62 5.61 -0.95 11.98
N ALA A 63 4.46 -1.38 12.53
CA ALA A 63 3.31 -0.49 12.71
C ALA A 63 3.63 0.69 13.64
N SER A 64 4.33 0.45 14.75
CA SER A 64 4.75 1.50 15.70
C SER A 64 5.74 2.48 15.06
N ILE A 65 6.73 1.97 14.31
CA ILE A 65 7.68 2.80 13.56
C ILE A 65 6.95 3.66 12.52
N SER A 66 6.01 3.07 11.79
CA SER A 66 5.20 3.78 10.80
C SER A 66 4.31 4.86 11.43
N LEU A 67 3.67 4.58 12.57
CA LEU A 67 2.88 5.57 13.31
C LEU A 67 3.76 6.73 13.77
N PHE A 68 4.92 6.45 14.35
CA PHE A 68 5.86 7.48 14.76
C PHE A 68 6.31 8.34 13.57
N THR A 69 6.69 7.70 12.47
CA THR A 69 7.11 8.38 11.24
C THR A 69 5.99 9.23 10.64
N TYR A 70 4.75 8.72 10.67
CA TYR A 70 3.57 9.45 10.21
C TYR A 70 3.37 10.76 10.99
N ASN A 71 3.46 10.72 12.33
CA ASN A 71 3.30 11.91 13.15
C ASN A 71 4.40 12.94 12.86
N LEU A 72 5.66 12.52 12.75
CA LEU A 72 6.76 13.42 12.39
C LEU A 72 6.54 14.11 11.04
N ILE A 73 6.08 13.35 10.03
CA ILE A 73 5.83 13.91 8.70
C ILE A 73 4.61 14.86 8.72
N ALA A 74 3.58 14.54 9.51
CA ALA A 74 2.43 15.41 9.70
C ALA A 74 2.84 16.75 10.30
N ASP A 75 3.70 16.75 11.32
CA ASP A 75 4.23 17.98 11.93
C ASP A 75 5.06 18.80 10.94
N CYS A 76 5.79 18.14 10.03
CA CYS A 76 6.54 18.80 8.96
C CYS A 76 5.68 19.32 7.80
N TYR A 77 4.36 19.11 7.81
CA TYR A 77 3.48 19.61 6.76
C TYR A 77 3.42 21.15 6.75
N ARG A 78 3.48 21.81 7.91
CA ARG A 78 3.54 23.27 8.01
C ARG A 78 4.91 23.75 8.53
N PHE A 79 5.34 24.95 8.10
CA PHE A 79 6.56 25.61 8.57
C PHE A 79 6.36 27.14 8.60
N PRO A 80 6.82 27.90 9.61
CA PRO A 80 7.72 27.53 10.71
C PRO A 80 7.05 26.92 11.95
N ASP A 81 5.72 26.94 12.01
CA ASP A 81 4.93 26.39 13.11
C ASP A 81 4.00 25.26 12.59
N PRO A 82 3.81 24.14 13.31
CA PRO A 82 2.97 23.04 12.86
C PRO A 82 1.49 23.42 12.68
N ILE A 83 1.01 24.46 13.36
CA ILE A 83 -0.37 24.92 13.32
C ILE A 83 -0.50 26.14 12.41
N ASN A 84 0.35 27.16 12.57
CA ASN A 84 0.22 28.44 11.87
C ASN A 84 1.19 28.62 10.69
N GLY A 85 2.04 27.63 10.42
CA GLY A 85 3.03 27.68 9.35
C GLY A 85 2.42 27.54 7.96
N LYS A 86 3.17 27.99 6.95
CA LYS A 86 2.86 27.77 5.54
C LYS A 86 2.90 26.27 5.23
N ARG A 87 1.87 25.78 4.53
CA ARG A 87 1.74 24.39 4.10
C ARG A 87 2.78 24.02 3.04
N ASN A 88 3.35 22.83 3.16
CA ASN A 88 4.20 22.16 2.20
C ASN A 88 3.40 21.03 1.53
N TYR A 89 3.05 21.18 0.27
CA TYR A 89 2.18 20.21 -0.42
C TYR A 89 2.88 18.91 -0.79
N THR A 90 4.21 18.90 -0.79
CA THR A 90 4.99 17.71 -1.14
C THR A 90 6.09 17.47 -0.11
N TYR A 91 6.42 16.19 0.09
CA TYR A 91 7.55 15.79 0.94
C TYR A 91 8.85 16.50 0.55
N MET A 92 9.14 16.62 -0.76
CA MET A 92 10.34 17.30 -1.22
C MET A 92 10.36 18.80 -0.87
N GLN A 93 9.21 19.47 -0.88
CA GLN A 93 9.11 20.86 -0.43
C GLN A 93 9.36 20.96 1.08
N ALA A 94 8.77 20.08 1.88
CA ALA A 94 9.01 20.05 3.32
C ALA A 94 10.49 19.83 3.65
N VAL A 95 11.15 18.84 3.01
CA VAL A 95 12.58 18.61 3.19
C VAL A 95 13.40 19.84 2.78
N LYS A 96 13.03 20.51 1.69
CA LYS A 96 13.74 21.72 1.25
C LYS A 96 13.64 22.86 2.25
N VAL A 97 12.48 23.06 2.88
CA VAL A 97 12.26 24.14 3.85
C VAL A 97 12.92 23.84 5.20
N TYR A 98 12.87 22.58 5.67
CA TYR A 98 13.43 22.19 6.96
C TYR A 98 14.94 21.92 6.94
N LEU A 99 15.45 21.20 5.94
CA LEU A 99 16.86 20.79 5.88
C LEU A 99 17.70 21.67 4.93
N GLY A 100 17.07 22.34 3.97
CA GLY A 100 17.78 23.14 2.97
C GLY A 100 18.77 22.34 2.12
N GLY A 101 19.60 23.07 1.36
CA GLY A 101 20.72 22.49 0.61
C GLY A 101 20.34 21.40 -0.39
N THR A 102 21.18 20.38 -0.53
CA THR A 102 21.02 19.24 -1.45
C THR A 102 20.21 18.08 -0.87
N MET A 103 19.80 18.14 0.40
CA MET A 103 19.11 17.03 1.07
C MET A 103 17.76 16.68 0.43
N HIS A 104 17.03 17.69 -0.07
CA HIS A 104 15.78 17.45 -0.79
C HIS A 104 15.97 16.63 -2.08
N VAL A 105 17.13 16.72 -2.74
CA VAL A 105 17.47 15.90 -3.91
C VAL A 105 17.74 14.47 -3.51
N ILE A 106 18.55 14.24 -2.46
CA ILE A 106 18.86 12.89 -1.96
C ILE A 106 17.58 12.20 -1.47
N CYS A 107 16.78 12.87 -0.65
CA CYS A 107 15.50 12.38 -0.17
C CYS A 107 14.52 12.14 -1.33
N GLY A 108 14.53 13.00 -2.35
CA GLY A 108 13.75 12.81 -3.57
C GLY A 108 14.15 11.54 -4.32
N ILE A 109 15.45 11.28 -4.51
CA ILE A 109 15.94 10.06 -5.17
C ILE A 109 15.46 8.82 -4.41
N VAL A 110 15.61 8.79 -3.08
CA VAL A 110 15.15 7.65 -2.25
C VAL A 110 13.64 7.44 -2.38
N LEU A 111 12.85 8.53 -2.34
CA LEU A 111 11.40 8.47 -2.49
C LEU A 111 11.00 7.91 -3.86
N TYR A 112 11.59 8.43 -4.95
CA TYR A 112 11.27 7.97 -6.31
C TYR A 112 11.72 6.53 -6.56
N SER A 113 12.89 6.12 -6.06
CA SER A 113 13.34 4.72 -6.15
C SER A 113 12.37 3.77 -5.45
N LYS A 114 11.85 4.17 -4.29
CA LYS A 114 10.83 3.40 -3.57
C LYS A 114 9.53 3.30 -4.36
N LEU A 115 9.02 4.42 -4.87
CA LEU A 115 7.79 4.43 -5.69
C LEU A 115 7.94 3.57 -6.95
N ALA A 116 9.09 3.63 -7.62
CA ALA A 116 9.40 2.77 -8.76
C ALA A 116 9.38 1.28 -8.38
N GLY A 117 9.98 0.91 -7.25
CA GLY A 117 9.95 -0.46 -6.74
C GLY A 117 8.53 -0.98 -6.48
N ILE A 118 7.66 -0.15 -5.90
CA ILE A 118 6.25 -0.48 -5.68
C ILE A 118 5.52 -0.69 -6.99
N THR A 119 5.71 0.20 -7.98
CA THR A 119 5.11 0.07 -9.31
C THR A 119 5.53 -1.23 -9.99
N VAL A 120 6.82 -1.58 -9.96
CA VAL A 120 7.33 -2.85 -10.50
C VAL A 120 6.70 -4.04 -9.79
N GLY A 121 6.62 -4.01 -8.46
CA GLY A 121 5.99 -5.06 -7.66
C GLY A 121 4.52 -5.28 -8.01
N TYR A 122 3.76 -4.20 -8.19
CA TYR A 122 2.37 -4.26 -8.66
C TYR A 122 2.27 -4.85 -10.06
N THR A 123 3.15 -4.46 -10.98
CA THR A 123 3.13 -4.98 -12.35
C THR A 123 3.39 -6.47 -12.40
N ILE A 124 4.39 -6.95 -11.65
CA ILE A 124 4.68 -8.39 -11.56
C ILE A 124 3.47 -9.13 -10.95
N THR A 125 2.97 -8.65 -9.80
CA THR A 125 1.89 -9.32 -9.06
C THR A 125 0.58 -9.39 -9.86
N SER A 126 0.19 -8.30 -10.53
CA SER A 126 -0.98 -8.27 -11.40
C SER A 126 -0.83 -9.24 -12.57
N SER A 127 0.35 -9.30 -13.17
CA SER A 127 0.62 -10.15 -14.32
C SER A 127 0.60 -11.63 -13.96
N THR A 128 1.19 -12.01 -12.83
CA THR A 128 1.15 -13.38 -12.32
C THR A 128 -0.27 -13.81 -11.96
N SER A 129 -1.06 -12.89 -11.39
CA SER A 129 -2.46 -13.16 -11.02
C SER A 129 -3.34 -13.36 -12.26
N LEU A 130 -3.19 -12.51 -13.28
CA LEU A 130 -3.93 -12.64 -14.55
C LEU A 130 -3.56 -13.93 -15.30
N ALA A 131 -2.27 -14.29 -15.33
CA ALA A 131 -1.82 -15.56 -15.91
C ALA A 131 -2.41 -16.77 -15.17
N ALA A 132 -2.48 -16.72 -13.83
CA ALA A 132 -3.10 -17.78 -13.03
C ALA A 132 -4.62 -17.90 -13.31
N LEU A 133 -5.32 -16.77 -13.44
CA LEU A 133 -6.73 -16.76 -13.84
C LEU A 133 -6.92 -17.36 -15.25
N GLY A 134 -6.11 -16.94 -16.22
CA GLY A 134 -6.14 -17.50 -17.57
C GLY A 134 -5.93 -19.01 -17.60
N LYS A 135 -4.96 -19.51 -16.83
CA LYS A 135 -4.73 -20.95 -16.65
C LYS A 135 -5.95 -21.65 -16.03
N SER A 136 -6.56 -21.06 -15.01
CA SER A 136 -7.75 -21.64 -14.36
C SER A 136 -8.94 -21.75 -15.33
N PHE A 137 -9.18 -20.73 -16.17
CA PHE A 137 -10.23 -20.76 -17.18
C PHE A 137 -9.94 -21.78 -18.28
N CYS A 138 -8.68 -21.89 -18.71
CA CYS A 138 -8.25 -22.89 -19.68
C CYS A 138 -8.49 -24.33 -19.17
N LEU A 139 -8.07 -24.63 -17.93
CA LEU A 139 -8.27 -25.95 -17.32
C LEU A 139 -9.75 -26.28 -17.13
N ARG A 140 -10.59 -25.29 -16.79
CA ARG A 140 -12.04 -25.48 -16.69
C ARG A 140 -12.68 -25.80 -18.04
N ARG A 141 -12.19 -25.19 -19.13
CA ARG A 141 -12.77 -25.37 -20.47
C ARG A 141 -12.24 -26.60 -21.20
N LYS A 142 -10.94 -26.89 -21.10
CA LYS A 142 -10.26 -27.96 -21.86
C LYS A 142 -10.00 -29.23 -21.05
N GLY A 143 -10.31 -29.23 -19.76
CA GLY A 143 -10.06 -30.36 -18.85
C GLY A 143 -8.68 -30.30 -18.18
N LYS A 144 -8.53 -31.07 -17.08
CA LYS A 144 -7.34 -31.03 -16.20
C LYS A 144 -6.02 -31.46 -16.86
N LEU A 145 -6.09 -32.12 -18.02
CA LEU A 145 -4.94 -32.67 -18.75
C LEU A 145 -4.48 -31.78 -19.91
N ALA A 146 -5.12 -30.63 -20.13
CA ALA A 146 -4.73 -29.72 -21.20
C ALA A 146 -3.47 -28.93 -20.83
N ASP A 147 -2.53 -28.81 -21.77
CA ASP A 147 -1.40 -27.89 -21.63
C ASP A 147 -1.91 -26.44 -21.73
N CYS A 148 -1.91 -25.76 -20.58
CA CYS A 148 -2.35 -24.39 -20.41
C CYS A 148 -1.19 -23.51 -19.92
N THR A 149 -0.05 -23.62 -20.59
CA THR A 149 1.08 -22.69 -20.40
C THR A 149 0.70 -21.29 -20.87
N SER A 150 0.99 -20.29 -20.03
CA SER A 150 0.69 -18.89 -20.32
C SER A 150 1.92 -18.06 -20.00
N SER A 151 2.34 -17.22 -20.95
CA SER A 151 3.46 -16.31 -20.77
C SER A 151 3.03 -15.10 -19.94
N TYR A 152 3.88 -14.65 -19.03
CA TYR A 152 3.61 -13.46 -18.20
C TYR A 152 3.80 -12.15 -18.97
N ASN A 153 4.65 -12.14 -20.00
CA ASN A 153 5.02 -10.95 -20.77
C ASN A 153 3.83 -10.14 -21.32
N PRO A 154 2.81 -10.74 -21.99
CA PRO A 154 1.68 -9.96 -22.49
C PRO A 154 0.88 -9.28 -21.36
N TYR A 155 0.76 -9.91 -20.19
CA TYR A 155 0.07 -9.32 -19.04
C TYR A 155 0.88 -8.17 -18.42
N MET A 156 2.21 -8.30 -18.36
CA MET A 156 3.09 -7.22 -17.88
C MET A 156 3.02 -5.99 -18.79
N ILE A 157 3.08 -6.18 -20.10
CA ILE A 157 2.98 -5.09 -21.08
C ILE A 157 1.58 -4.45 -21.02
N GLY A 158 0.52 -5.26 -20.91
CA GLY A 158 -0.85 -4.77 -20.80
C GLY A 158 -1.08 -3.93 -19.54
N PHE A 159 -0.62 -4.42 -18.38
CA PHE A 159 -0.77 -3.69 -17.12
C PHE A 159 0.10 -2.44 -17.06
N GLY A 160 1.34 -2.49 -17.58
CA GLY A 160 2.20 -1.31 -17.68
C GLY A 160 1.61 -0.23 -18.59
N THR A 161 1.05 -0.63 -19.74
CA THR A 161 0.32 0.29 -20.63
C THR A 161 -0.86 0.96 -19.90
N LEU A 162 -1.65 0.18 -19.16
CA LEU A 162 -2.75 0.72 -18.34
C LEU A 162 -2.25 1.72 -17.28
N GLN A 163 -1.15 1.42 -16.58
CA GLN A 163 -0.54 2.34 -15.61
C GLN A 163 -0.13 3.67 -16.28
N LEU A 164 0.47 3.61 -17.48
CA LEU A 164 0.82 4.81 -18.23
C LEU A 164 -0.41 5.64 -18.58
N PHE A 165 -1.49 5.01 -19.07
CA PHE A 165 -2.74 5.72 -19.35
C PHE A 165 -3.35 6.35 -18.09
N LEU A 166 -3.41 5.62 -16.97
CA LEU A 166 -3.93 6.14 -15.71
C LEU A 166 -3.09 7.30 -15.16
N SER A 167 -1.75 7.27 -15.35
CA SER A 167 -0.85 8.35 -14.93
C SER A 167 -1.11 9.68 -15.65
N GLN A 168 -1.74 9.65 -16.84
CA GLN A 168 -2.07 10.87 -17.58
C GLN A 168 -3.36 11.55 -17.09
N ILE A 169 -4.11 10.95 -16.16
CA ILE A 169 -5.36 11.51 -15.64
C ILE A 169 -5.02 12.42 -14.45
N PRO A 170 -5.13 13.76 -14.59
CA PRO A 170 -4.65 14.69 -13.58
C PRO A 170 -5.65 14.91 -12.43
N ASN A 171 -6.89 14.43 -12.56
CA ASN A 171 -8.00 14.85 -11.70
C ASN A 171 -8.43 13.72 -10.74
N PHE A 172 -8.15 13.89 -9.45
CA PHE A 172 -8.47 12.91 -8.40
C PHE A 172 -9.96 12.60 -8.29
N HIS A 173 -10.84 13.57 -8.59
CA HIS A 173 -12.28 13.34 -8.61
C HIS A 173 -12.70 12.26 -9.63
N THR A 174 -12.01 12.17 -10.76
CA THR A 174 -12.27 11.17 -11.80
C THR A 174 -11.75 9.77 -11.40
N LEU A 175 -10.83 9.70 -10.44
CA LEU A 175 -10.23 8.45 -9.94
C LEU A 175 -10.95 7.91 -8.69
N THR A 176 -11.90 8.63 -8.12
CA THR A 176 -12.70 8.18 -6.96
C THR A 176 -13.36 6.82 -7.21
N TRP A 177 -13.89 6.58 -8.41
CA TRP A 177 -14.42 5.28 -8.84
C TRP A 177 -13.39 4.14 -8.73
N LEU A 178 -12.14 4.38 -9.14
CA LEU A 178 -11.07 3.38 -9.03
C LEU A 178 -10.71 3.10 -7.58
N SER A 179 -10.65 4.13 -6.73
CA SER A 179 -10.43 3.96 -5.29
C SER A 179 -11.57 3.18 -4.63
N THR A 180 -12.82 3.40 -5.05
CA THR A 180 -13.99 2.65 -4.55
C THR A 180 -13.92 1.18 -4.95
N ILE A 181 -13.58 0.87 -6.21
CA ILE A 181 -13.38 -0.53 -6.63
C ILE A 181 -12.25 -1.16 -5.81
N ALA A 182 -11.13 -0.46 -5.64
CA ALA A 182 -10.00 -0.96 -4.86
C ALA A 182 -10.41 -1.26 -3.41
N ALA A 183 -11.17 -0.38 -2.77
CA ALA A 183 -11.71 -0.64 -1.43
C ALA A 183 -12.64 -1.87 -1.40
N CYS A 184 -13.56 -1.99 -2.36
CA CYS A 184 -14.47 -3.13 -2.47
C CYS A 184 -13.72 -4.46 -2.69
N THR A 185 -12.73 -4.49 -3.58
CA THR A 185 -11.90 -5.68 -3.80
C THR A 185 -11.07 -6.02 -2.56
N SER A 186 -10.63 -5.00 -1.82
CA SER A 186 -9.92 -5.14 -0.56
C SER A 186 -10.72 -5.84 0.53
N PHE A 187 -11.94 -5.40 0.78
CA PHE A 187 -12.84 -6.11 1.68
C PHE A 187 -13.19 -7.51 1.15
N GLY A 188 -13.39 -7.64 -0.17
CA GLY A 188 -13.69 -8.91 -0.82
C GLY A 188 -12.64 -9.99 -0.56
N TYR A 189 -11.35 -9.69 -0.78
CA TYR A 189 -10.32 -10.70 -0.56
C TYR A 189 -10.14 -11.03 0.93
N VAL A 190 -10.32 -10.07 1.84
CA VAL A 190 -10.25 -10.32 3.30
C VAL A 190 -11.37 -11.26 3.72
N LEU A 191 -12.61 -11.03 3.27
CA LEU A 191 -13.74 -11.91 3.57
C LEU A 191 -13.55 -13.32 3.01
N ILE A 192 -13.04 -13.43 1.78
CA ILE A 192 -12.71 -14.73 1.18
C ILE A 192 -11.63 -15.43 2.00
N ALA A 193 -10.57 -14.72 2.40
CA ALA A 193 -9.50 -15.28 3.23
C ALA A 193 -10.04 -15.79 4.57
N ILE A 194 -10.85 -15.00 5.27
CA ILE A 194 -11.50 -15.41 6.52
C ILE A 194 -12.37 -16.66 6.31
N GLY A 195 -13.19 -16.67 5.26
CA GLY A 195 -14.06 -17.81 4.94
C GLY A 195 -13.28 -19.10 4.65
N LEU A 196 -12.20 -19.01 3.87
CA LEU A 196 -11.32 -20.15 3.60
C LEU A 196 -10.60 -20.64 4.85
N CYS A 197 -10.07 -19.73 5.67
CA CYS A 197 -9.43 -20.08 6.95
C CYS A 197 -10.42 -20.77 7.89
N LEU A 198 -11.63 -20.23 8.04
CA LEU A 198 -12.67 -20.80 8.90
C LEU A 198 -13.13 -22.18 8.39
N SER A 199 -13.26 -22.35 7.07
CA SER A 199 -13.60 -23.64 6.47
C SER A 199 -12.58 -24.72 6.80
N VAL A 200 -11.28 -24.40 6.75
CA VAL A 200 -10.20 -25.35 7.12
C VAL A 200 -10.25 -25.71 8.61
N LEU A 201 -10.52 -24.72 9.48
CA LEU A 201 -10.63 -24.94 10.92
C LEU A 201 -11.81 -25.85 11.27
N ILE A 202 -13.01 -25.56 10.74
CA ILE A 202 -14.21 -26.36 11.00
C ILE A 202 -14.08 -27.77 10.43
N SER A 203 -13.39 -27.93 9.29
CA SER A 203 -13.16 -29.25 8.68
C SER A 203 -12.14 -30.11 9.43
N GLY A 204 -11.56 -29.64 10.54
CA GLY A 204 -10.53 -30.36 11.30
C GLY A 204 -9.21 -30.56 10.55
N LYS A 205 -8.99 -29.84 9.44
CA LYS A 205 -7.78 -29.93 8.61
C LYS A 205 -6.75 -28.86 8.96
N GLY A 206 -6.96 -28.14 10.07
CA GLY A 206 -6.04 -27.12 10.55
C GLY A 206 -4.71 -27.72 10.99
N ALA A 207 -3.60 -27.17 10.50
CA ALA A 207 -2.28 -27.47 11.02
C ALA A 207 -2.00 -26.64 12.29
N PRO A 208 -1.23 -27.18 13.26
CA PRO A 208 -0.82 -26.41 14.42
C PRO A 208 0.01 -25.19 14.00
N THR A 209 -0.18 -24.07 14.69
CA THR A 209 0.58 -22.85 14.43
C THR A 209 2.06 -23.05 14.75
N SER A 210 2.94 -22.59 13.86
CA SER A 210 4.38 -22.65 14.11
C SER A 210 4.82 -21.41 14.91
N ILE A 211 5.53 -21.63 16.01
CA ILE A 211 6.08 -20.56 16.85
C ILE A 211 7.24 -19.84 16.15
N PHE A 212 8.14 -20.61 15.50
CA PHE A 212 9.39 -20.13 14.89
C PHE A 212 9.39 -20.22 13.35
N GLY A 213 8.22 -20.37 12.76
CA GLY A 213 8.02 -20.36 11.30
C GLY A 213 8.49 -21.64 10.64
N THR A 214 9.04 -21.51 9.43
CA THR A 214 9.51 -22.67 8.66
C THR A 214 10.73 -23.34 9.31
N LYS A 215 10.73 -24.67 9.36
CA LYS A 215 11.83 -25.46 9.94
C LYS A 215 12.86 -25.77 8.86
N ILE A 216 14.13 -25.82 9.26
CA ILE A 216 15.23 -26.30 8.40
C ILE A 216 14.99 -27.79 8.17
N GLY A 217 15.12 -28.24 6.93
CA GLY A 217 14.84 -29.61 6.53
C GLY A 217 15.59 -29.97 5.25
N PRO A 218 15.43 -31.21 4.75
CA PRO A 218 16.12 -31.66 3.54
C PRO A 218 15.81 -30.80 2.30
N GLU A 219 14.67 -30.11 2.28
CA GLU A 219 14.26 -29.18 1.21
C GLU A 219 14.52 -27.70 1.52
N LEU A 220 15.05 -27.35 2.71
CA LEU A 220 15.24 -25.96 3.12
C LEU A 220 16.55 -25.76 3.89
N SER A 221 17.53 -25.13 3.22
CA SER A 221 18.81 -24.78 3.81
C SER A 221 18.67 -23.66 4.86
N ALA A 222 19.65 -23.55 5.76
CA ALA A 222 19.77 -22.43 6.69
C ALA A 222 19.85 -21.07 5.96
N SER A 223 20.55 -21.02 4.82
CA SER A 223 20.65 -19.81 3.99
C SER A 223 19.29 -19.39 3.43
N ASP A 224 18.49 -20.34 2.95
CA ASP A 224 17.16 -20.08 2.41
C ASP A 224 16.21 -19.61 3.49
N LYS A 225 16.33 -20.16 4.70
CA LYS A 225 15.56 -19.71 5.85
C LYS A 225 15.88 -18.25 6.21
N ILE A 226 17.16 -17.87 6.23
CA ILE A 226 17.58 -16.49 6.50
C ILE A 226 17.02 -15.56 5.42
N TRP A 227 17.19 -15.93 4.14
CA TRP A 227 16.69 -15.15 3.02
C TRP A 227 15.18 -14.94 3.10
N ARG A 228 14.41 -16.02 3.33
CA ARG A 228 12.94 -15.96 3.49
C ARG A 228 12.53 -15.12 4.69
N SER A 229 13.29 -15.17 5.79
CA SER A 229 13.04 -14.34 6.97
C SER A 229 13.26 -12.85 6.67
N CYS A 230 14.36 -12.50 6.01
CA CYS A 230 14.63 -11.13 5.56
C CYS A 230 13.56 -10.62 4.56
N SER A 231 13.18 -11.44 3.58
CA SER A 231 12.09 -11.11 2.65
C SER A 231 10.75 -10.93 3.37
N SER A 232 10.49 -11.72 4.41
CA SER A 232 9.26 -11.60 5.21
C SER A 232 9.21 -10.31 6.02
N LEU A 233 10.33 -9.91 6.62
CA LEU A 233 10.45 -8.60 7.28
C LEU A 233 10.25 -7.45 6.29
N GLY A 234 10.82 -7.56 5.08
CA GLY A 234 10.59 -6.59 4.00
C GLY A 234 9.12 -6.49 3.58
N ASN A 235 8.43 -7.62 3.46
CA ASN A 235 7.00 -7.65 3.15
C ASN A 235 6.15 -7.02 4.25
N ILE A 236 6.47 -7.25 5.53
CA ILE A 236 5.79 -6.61 6.67
C ILE A 236 6.05 -5.10 6.66
N ALA A 237 7.31 -4.69 6.46
CA ALA A 237 7.68 -3.28 6.40
C ALA A 237 6.94 -2.54 5.27
N LEU A 238 6.78 -3.19 4.11
CA LEU A 238 6.00 -2.65 2.99
C LEU A 238 4.51 -2.55 3.32
N ALA A 239 3.93 -3.56 3.97
CA ALA A 239 2.52 -3.57 4.36
C ALA A 239 2.18 -2.47 5.38
N CYS A 240 3.12 -2.14 6.28
CA CYS A 240 2.95 -1.06 7.26
C CYS A 240 3.23 0.34 6.69
N ASN A 241 3.52 0.49 5.40
CA ASN A 241 4.07 1.72 4.83
C ASN A 241 3.01 2.65 4.22
N TYR A 242 2.27 3.38 5.06
CA TYR A 242 1.26 4.36 4.60
C TYR A 242 1.74 5.82 4.68
N ALA A 243 2.89 6.07 5.30
CA ALA A 243 3.42 7.42 5.51
C ALA A 243 3.77 8.19 4.22
N MET A 244 3.82 7.54 3.05
CA MET A 244 4.07 8.25 1.78
C MET A 244 2.87 9.00 1.24
N VAL A 245 1.66 8.47 1.46
CA VAL A 245 0.42 9.07 0.92
C VAL A 245 -0.07 10.19 1.84
N ILE A 246 0.66 10.46 2.94
CA ILE A 246 0.25 11.43 3.94
C ILE A 246 0.15 12.84 3.38
N TYR A 247 1.07 13.28 2.52
CA TYR A 247 1.00 14.62 1.93
C TYR A 247 -0.21 14.76 1.01
N ASP A 248 -0.53 13.71 0.24
CA ASP A 248 -1.71 13.68 -0.62
C ASP A 248 -2.99 13.71 0.21
N ILE A 249 -3.04 12.97 1.33
CA ILE A 249 -4.19 12.95 2.25
C ILE A 249 -4.32 14.30 2.97
N MET A 250 -3.22 14.86 3.48
CA MET A 250 -3.20 16.15 4.18
C MET A 250 -3.56 17.30 3.25
N ASP A 251 -3.24 17.24 1.95
CA ASP A 251 -3.67 18.27 1.00
C ASP A 251 -5.18 18.20 0.69
N THR A 252 -5.88 17.15 1.11
CA THR A 252 -7.35 17.07 1.04
C THR A 252 -8.07 17.54 2.32
N LEU A 253 -7.34 17.69 3.42
CA LEU A 253 -7.82 18.09 4.76
C LEU A 253 -7.65 19.59 4.99
#